data_AF-A0A950JX18-F1
#
_entry.id   AF-A0A950JX18-F1
#
_cell.length_a   1.000
_cell.length_b   1.000
_cell.length_c   1.000
_cell.angle_alpha   90.00
_cell.angle_beta   90.00
_cell.angle_gamma   90.00
#
_symmetry.space_group_name_H-M   'P 1'
#
loop_
_entity.id
_entity.type
_entity.pdbx_description
1 polymer ?
#
loop_
_entity_poly.entity_id
_entity_poly.type
_entity_poly.pdbx_seq_one_letter_code
_entity_poly.pdbx_strand_id
1 'polypeptide(L)'
;MIARQIRTAWLVGLGVVLVLTGCKREIANRNLAQVKRNMSPKEVETILGQPDSTDRRDDDGDGEKRNTGLLTYYYLQDGQKIVLVFQNGHLIREPEPLKDH
;
A
#
# COMPACT_ATOMS: atom_id res chain seq x y z
N MET A 1 -48.22 -14.77 45.72
CA MET A 1 -48.12 -13.91 44.52
C MET A 1 -46.67 -13.44 44.43
N ILE A 2 -45.81 -14.23 43.77
CA ILE A 2 -45.27 -14.07 42.41
C ILE A 2 -44.19 -12.98 42.32
N ALA A 3 -43.00 -13.50 42.03
CA ALA A 3 -41.70 -12.88 41.82
C ALA A 3 -41.70 -11.70 40.84
N ARG A 4 -40.75 -10.77 41.06
CA ARG A 4 -40.16 -9.97 39.98
C ARG A 4 -38.64 -10.03 40.10
N GLN A 5 -38.06 -10.96 39.34
CA GLN A 5 -36.63 -10.99 39.09
C GLN A 5 -36.23 -9.76 38.26
N ILE A 6 -35.28 -8.99 38.75
CA ILE A 6 -34.62 -7.92 38.01
C ILE A 6 -33.52 -8.58 37.19
N ARG A 7 -33.80 -8.81 35.90
CA ARG A 7 -32.82 -9.28 34.92
C ARG A 7 -32.04 -8.08 34.36
N THR A 8 -30.97 -7.71 35.04
CA THR A 8 -29.90 -6.82 34.59
C THR A 8 -28.60 -7.52 34.98
N ALA A 9 -27.55 -7.66 34.17
CA ALA A 9 -27.12 -6.84 33.06
C ALA A 9 -26.28 -7.69 32.09
N TRP A 10 -26.22 -7.15 30.88
CA TRP A 10 -25.54 -7.65 29.70
C TRP A 10 -24.01 -7.65 29.82
N LEU A 11 -23.40 -8.56 29.04
CA LEU A 11 -22.11 -8.41 28.35
C LEU A 11 -20.87 -8.11 29.21
N VAL A 12 -20.22 -9.16 29.71
CA VAL A 12 -18.77 -9.11 29.93
C VAL A 12 -18.11 -9.17 28.55
N GLY A 13 -17.73 -7.99 28.06
CA GLY A 13 -16.95 -7.83 26.84
C GLY A 13 -15.56 -8.42 27.01
N LEU A 14 -15.22 -9.36 26.13
CA LEU A 14 -13.84 -9.82 25.93
C LEU A 14 -13.33 -9.19 24.64
N GLY A 15 -12.93 -7.93 24.73
CA GLY A 15 -12.25 -7.23 23.64
C GLY A 15 -10.85 -7.79 23.47
N VAL A 16 -10.67 -8.71 22.52
CA VAL A 16 -9.35 -9.12 22.03
C VAL A 16 -8.81 -7.97 21.18
N VAL A 17 -8.07 -7.06 21.82
CA VAL A 17 -7.25 -6.07 21.11
C VAL A 17 -6.06 -6.81 20.52
N LEU A 18 -6.24 -7.29 19.29
CA LEU A 18 -5.21 -7.91 18.48
C LEU A 18 -4.28 -6.78 17.99
N VAL A 19 -3.24 -6.52 18.78
CA VAL A 19 -2.16 -5.60 18.40
C VAL A 19 -1.44 -6.23 17.21
N LEU A 20 -1.81 -5.81 16.01
CA LEU A 20 -1.03 -6.08 14.81
C LEU A 20 0.33 -5.39 15.00
N THR A 21 1.32 -6.17 15.42
CA THR A 21 2.72 -5.79 15.32
C THR A 21 2.99 -5.51 13.85
N GLY A 22 3.04 -4.22 13.49
CA GLY A 22 3.42 -3.78 12.16
C GLY A 22 4.82 -4.31 11.86
N CYS A 23 4.92 -5.28 10.97
CA CYS A 23 6.17 -5.61 10.31
C CYS A 23 6.67 -4.33 9.66
N LYS A 24 7.71 -3.70 10.26
CA LYS A 24 8.39 -2.56 9.65
C LYS A 24 9.01 -3.07 8.36
N ARG A 25 8.44 -2.66 7.24
CA ARG A 25 8.93 -2.97 5.91
C ARG A 25 10.22 -2.17 5.69
N GLU A 26 11.32 -2.87 5.44
CA GLU A 26 12.62 -2.27 5.14
C GLU A 26 12.97 -2.53 3.66
N ILE A 27 13.02 -1.47 2.87
CA ILE A 27 13.44 -1.44 1.47
C ILE A 27 14.94 -1.14 1.43
N ALA A 28 15.77 -2.13 1.16
CA ALA A 28 17.19 -1.89 0.95
C ALA A 28 17.52 -1.59 -0.53
N ASN A 29 18.67 -0.98 -0.80
CA ASN A 29 19.17 -0.74 -2.17
C ASN A 29 19.22 -2.02 -3.03
N ARG A 30 19.45 -3.18 -2.41
CA ARG A 30 19.38 -4.49 -3.09
C ARG A 30 17.98 -4.83 -3.62
N ASN A 31 16.92 -4.37 -2.96
CA ASN A 31 15.53 -4.59 -3.37
C ASN A 31 15.19 -3.63 -4.51
N LEU A 32 15.61 -2.36 -4.41
CA LEU A 32 15.42 -1.36 -5.48
C LEU A 32 16.16 -1.76 -6.77
N ALA A 33 17.37 -2.33 -6.66
CA ALA A 33 18.13 -2.80 -7.81
C ALA A 33 17.43 -3.93 -8.59
N GLN A 34 16.56 -4.70 -7.93
CA GLN A 34 15.75 -5.75 -8.57
C GLN A 34 14.52 -5.19 -9.30
N VAL A 35 14.08 -3.98 -8.97
CA VAL A 35 12.95 -3.35 -9.65
C VAL A 35 13.41 -2.78 -10.99
N LYS A 36 12.90 -3.36 -12.07
CA LYS A 36 13.26 -3.01 -13.45
C LYS A 36 12.09 -2.41 -14.22
N ARG A 37 12.42 -1.68 -15.27
CA ARG A 37 11.44 -1.21 -16.26
C ARG A 37 10.60 -2.37 -16.78
N ASN A 38 9.37 -2.05 -17.18
CA ASN A 38 8.36 -2.97 -17.68
C ASN A 38 7.80 -3.98 -16.65
N MET A 39 8.28 -4.00 -15.40
CA MET A 39 7.63 -4.78 -14.35
C MET A 39 6.22 -4.27 -14.07
N SER A 40 5.31 -5.20 -13.81
CA SER A 40 3.95 -4.89 -13.38
C SER A 40 3.90 -4.45 -11.90
N PRO A 41 2.83 -3.77 -11.47
CA PRO A 41 2.65 -3.40 -10.07
C PRO A 41 2.78 -4.58 -9.10
N LYS A 42 2.24 -5.75 -9.46
CA LYS A 42 2.31 -6.97 -8.63
C LYS A 42 3.72 -7.53 -8.51
N GLU A 43 4.51 -7.49 -9.60
CA GLU A 43 5.92 -7.91 -9.55
C GLU A 43 6.72 -6.99 -8.62
N VAL A 44 6.48 -5.68 -8.72
CA VAL A 44 7.12 -4.70 -7.83
C VAL A 44 6.69 -4.91 -6.37
N GLU A 45 5.41 -5.15 -6.12
CA GLU A 45 4.88 -5.44 -4.77
C GLU A 45 5.46 -6.74 -4.19
N THR A 46 5.85 -7.70 -5.03
CA THR A 46 6.50 -8.93 -4.55
C THR A 46 7.94 -8.65 -4.07
N ILE A 47 8.63 -7.68 -4.68
CA ILE A 47 10.02 -7.33 -4.35
C ILE A 47 10.09 -6.35 -3.18
N LEU A 48 9.25 -5.31 -3.22
CA LEU A 48 9.29 -4.21 -2.27
C LEU A 48 8.22 -4.37 -1.17
N GLY A 49 7.06 -4.98 -1.47
CA GLY A 49 5.87 -5.03 -0.62
C GLY A 49 4.77 -4.06 -1.08
N GLN A 50 3.70 -3.92 -0.30
CA GLN A 50 2.62 -2.95 -0.55
C GLN A 50 3.04 -1.48 -0.33
N PRO A 51 2.71 -0.55 -1.25
CA PRO A 51 3.05 0.86 -1.10
C PRO A 51 2.38 1.53 0.09
N ASP A 52 3.01 2.56 0.62
CA ASP A 52 2.45 3.40 1.68
C ASP A 52 1.27 4.22 1.15
N SER A 53 1.32 4.61 -0.12
CA SER A 53 0.20 5.29 -0.80
C SER A 53 0.23 5.04 -2.30
N THR A 54 -0.96 5.06 -2.89
CA THR A 54 -1.18 4.87 -4.32
C THR A 54 -2.02 6.00 -4.86
N ASP A 55 -1.58 6.62 -5.96
CA ASP A 55 -2.36 7.58 -6.75
C ASP A 55 -2.68 6.95 -8.09
N ARG A 56 -3.97 6.84 -8.40
CA ARG A 56 -4.44 6.29 -9.67
C ARG A 56 -5.21 7.38 -10.40
N ARG A 57 -4.74 7.72 -11.59
CA ARG A 57 -5.44 8.62 -12.50
C ARG A 57 -6.10 7.77 -13.57
N ASP A 58 -7.34 7.37 -13.28
CA ASP A 58 -8.28 6.94 -14.29
C ASP A 58 -8.96 8.22 -14.81
N ASP A 59 -8.94 8.44 -16.12
CA ASP A 59 -9.56 9.61 -16.74
C ASP A 59 -10.99 9.23 -17.13
N ASP A 60 -11.97 9.65 -16.31
CA ASP A 60 -13.41 9.57 -16.61
C ASP A 60 -13.79 10.64 -17.67
N GLY A 61 -13.24 10.51 -18.88
CA GLY A 61 -13.37 11.50 -19.96
C GLY A 61 -14.06 10.96 -21.21
N ASP A 62 -15.28 11.42 -21.44
CA ASP A 62 -16.24 11.20 -22.53
C ASP A 62 -15.74 11.51 -23.97
N GLY A 63 -14.44 11.42 -24.27
CA GLY A 63 -13.92 11.89 -25.55
C GLY A 63 -12.53 11.37 -25.89
N GLU A 64 -12.49 10.26 -26.63
CA GLU A 64 -11.55 9.91 -27.70
C GLU A 64 -10.11 10.48 -27.64
N LYS A 65 -9.43 10.40 -26.51
CA LYS A 65 -7.97 10.35 -26.47
C LYS A 65 -7.56 9.22 -25.57
N ARG A 66 -6.81 8.27 -26.13
CA ARG A 66 -6.27 7.07 -25.48
C ARG A 66 -5.43 7.45 -24.28
N ASN A 67 -6.08 7.74 -23.16
CA ASN A 67 -5.42 8.18 -21.96
C ASN A 67 -4.92 6.94 -21.26
N THR A 68 -3.61 6.83 -21.19
CA THR A 68 -2.99 5.67 -20.60
C THR A 68 -3.16 5.76 -19.09
N GLY A 69 -3.87 4.81 -18.49
CA GLY A 69 -4.03 4.75 -17.03
C GLY A 69 -2.67 4.87 -16.35
N LEU A 70 -2.48 5.96 -15.60
CA LEU A 70 -1.29 6.21 -14.81
C LEU A 70 -1.55 5.76 -13.38
N LEU A 71 -0.64 4.93 -12.87
CA LEU A 71 -0.65 4.49 -11.48
C LEU A 71 0.68 4.88 -10.86
N THR A 72 0.66 5.55 -9.70
CA THR A 72 1.86 5.99 -9.00
C THR A 72 1.89 5.38 -7.61
N TYR A 73 2.97 4.67 -7.31
CA TYR A 73 3.25 4.14 -5.97
C TYR A 73 4.23 5.04 -5.25
N TYR A 74 3.92 5.29 -3.98
CA TYR A 74 4.75 6.06 -3.07
C TYR A 74 5.18 5.15 -1.92
N TYR A 75 6.49 5.08 -1.70
CA TYR A 75 7.07 4.42 -0.54
C TYR A 75 7.82 5.43 0.30
N LEU A 76 7.65 5.38 1.62
CA LEU A 76 8.35 6.21 2.59
C LEU A 76 9.26 5.33 3.45
N GLN A 77 10.55 5.62 3.41
CA GLN A 77 11.52 4.93 4.24
C GLN A 77 12.59 5.89 4.73
N ASP A 78 12.85 5.89 6.04
CA ASP A 78 13.90 6.69 6.68
C ASP A 78 13.87 8.17 6.26
N GLY A 79 12.67 8.71 6.05
CA GLY A 79 12.46 10.08 5.59
C GLY A 79 12.66 10.31 4.08
N GLN A 80 13.08 9.29 3.34
CA GLN A 80 13.19 9.31 1.89
C GLN A 80 11.91 8.78 1.22
N LYS A 81 11.48 9.48 0.16
CA LYS A 81 10.33 9.10 -0.65
C LYS A 81 10.79 8.44 -1.95
N ILE A 82 10.40 7.19 -2.17
CA ILE A 82 10.59 6.48 -3.44
C ILE A 82 9.28 6.58 -4.23
N VAL A 83 9.38 6.99 -5.50
CA VAL A 83 8.22 7.16 -6.39
C VAL A 83 8.36 6.24 -7.58
N LEU A 84 7.39 5.35 -7.76
CA LEU A 84 7.31 4.46 -8.93
C LEU A 84 6.09 4.81 -9.75
N VAL A 85 6.29 5.04 -11.04
CA VAL A 85 5.21 5.38 -11.97
C VAL A 85 5.01 4.21 -12.93
N PHE A 86 3.76 3.81 -13.08
CA PHE A 86 3.31 2.78 -13.99
C PHE A 86 2.40 3.40 -15.04
N GLN A 87 2.59 2.95 -16.27
CA GLN A 87 1.84 3.38 -17.44
C GLN A 87 1.43 2.12 -18.20
N ASN A 88 0.14 1.97 -18.54
CA ASN A 88 -0.40 0.72 -19.13
C ASN A 88 -0.10 -0.52 -18.27
N GLY A 89 -0.03 -0.38 -16.94
CA GLY A 89 0.29 -1.49 -16.04
C GLY A 89 1.78 -1.89 -16.01
N HIS A 90 2.67 -1.06 -16.55
CA HIS A 90 4.11 -1.33 -16.58
C HIS A 90 4.93 -0.18 -16.01
N LEU A 91 5.97 -0.50 -15.24
CA LEU A 91 6.88 0.48 -14.66
C LEU A 91 7.65 1.22 -15.77
N ILE A 92 7.55 2.55 -15.80
CA ILE A 92 8.16 3.36 -16.87
C ILE A 92 9.60 3.79 -16.57
N ARG A 93 10.02 3.76 -15.30
CA ARG A 93 11.33 4.21 -14.83
C ARG A 93 11.78 3.39 -13.62
N GLU A 94 13.08 3.08 -13.56
CA GLU A 94 13.69 2.42 -12.41
C GLU A 94 13.76 3.41 -11.23
N PRO A 95 13.64 2.93 -9.98
CA PRO A 95 13.82 3.77 -8.80
C PRO A 95 15.27 4.25 -8.66
N GLU A 96 15.42 5.46 -8.13
CA GLU A 96 16.72 5.92 -7.65
C GLU A 96 17.13 5.16 -6.38
N PRO A 97 18.45 4.89 -6.20
CA PRO A 97 18.93 4.29 -4.96
C PRO A 97 18.69 5.23 -3.77
N LEU A 98 18.49 4.63 -2.60
CA LEU A 98 18.44 5.35 -1.34
C LEU A 98 19.80 6.00 -1.07
N LYS A 99 19.76 7.21 -0.50
CA LYS A 99 20.97 7.92 -0.08
C LYS A 99 21.41 7.29 1.25
N ASP A 100 22.61 6.71 1.26
CA ASP A 100 23.24 6.19 2.48
C ASP A 100 23.37 7.33 3.50
N HIS A 101 22.97 7.08 4.74
CA HIS A 101 23.03 8.02 5.86
C HIS A 101 24.00 7.52 6.93
#